data_AF-A0A924IWL6-F1
#
_entry.id   AF-A0A924IWL6-F1
#
_cell.length_a   1.000
_cell.length_b   1.000
_cell.length_c   1.000
_cell.angle_alpha   90.00
_cell.angle_beta   90.00
_cell.angle_gamma   90.00
#
_symmetry.space_group_name_H-M   'P 1'
#
loop_
_entity.id
_entity.type
_entity.pdbx_description
1 polymer ?
#
loop_
_entity_poly.entity_id
_entity_poly.type
_entity_poly.pdbx_seq_one_letter_code
_entity_poly.pdbx_strand_id
1 'polypeptide(L)'
;MSAAGKFTLKIQTNTECSIIIDGDSKGTLKAGELMPVLLGAGTFKITAKPVSKDFNVFSTTYEVTKENINKENQISLELTPAKSGGTEEESESWFMKKINNIIEKRKLTW
;
A
#
# COMPACT_ATOMS: atom_id res chain seq x y z
N MET A 1 20.89 -19.74 20.39
CA MET A 1 21.37 -19.01 19.20
C MET A 1 20.18 -18.34 18.56
N SER A 2 19.98 -17.02 18.73
CA SER A 2 18.94 -16.28 18.00
C SER A 2 19.63 -15.16 17.25
N ALA A 3 20.17 -15.48 16.07
CA ALA A 3 20.40 -14.45 15.08
C ALA A 3 19.00 -14.03 14.60
N ALA A 4 18.37 -13.14 15.36
CA ALA A 4 17.14 -12.48 14.96
C ALA A 4 17.50 -11.59 13.77
N GLY A 5 17.44 -12.17 12.56
CA GLY A 5 17.49 -11.39 11.33
C GLY A 5 16.49 -10.25 11.47
N LYS A 6 16.94 -9.02 11.27
CA LYS A 6 16.05 -7.87 11.25
C LYS A 6 15.67 -7.65 9.80
N PHE A 7 14.39 -7.79 9.49
CA PHE A 7 13.87 -7.51 8.17
C PHE A 7 13.71 -6.00 8.04
N THR A 8 14.36 -5.39 7.05
CA THR A 8 14.19 -3.96 6.77
C THR A 8 13.15 -3.80 5.67
N LEU A 9 11.96 -3.29 6.04
CA LEU A 9 10.92 -2.90 5.11
C LEU A 9 11.03 -1.40 4.81
N LYS A 10 11.23 -1.04 3.55
CA LYS A 10 11.18 0.36 3.10
C LYS A 10 9.76 0.69 2.67
N ILE A 11 9.12 1.59 3.40
CA ILE A 11 7.76 2.04 3.09
C ILE A 11 7.87 3.36 2.34
N GLN A 12 7.17 3.48 1.21
CA GLN A 12 7.00 4.71 0.45
C GLN A 12 5.52 5.04 0.34
N THR A 13 5.16 6.32 0.40
CA THR A 13 3.80 6.79 0.14
C THR A 13 3.78 7.84 -0.96
N ASN A 14 2.69 7.91 -1.73
CA ASN A 14 2.48 8.95 -2.74
C ASN A 14 2.02 10.30 -2.13
N THR A 15 1.65 10.32 -0.84
CA THR A 15 1.22 11.50 -0.10
C THR A 15 1.79 11.49 1.33
N GLU A 16 1.75 12.60 2.04
CA GLU A 16 2.23 12.69 3.41
C GLU A 16 1.32 11.89 4.37
N CYS A 17 1.90 10.90 5.05
CA CYS A 17 1.16 9.94 5.86
C CYS A 17 1.83 9.71 7.21
N SER A 18 1.01 9.54 8.25
CA SER A 18 1.44 8.87 9.48
C SER A 18 1.39 7.36 9.27
N ILE A 19 2.51 6.69 9.50
CA ILE A 19 2.63 5.25 9.36
C ILE A 19 2.42 4.59 10.72
N ILE A 20 1.51 3.63 10.76
CA ILE A 20 1.14 2.86 11.95
C ILE A 20 1.36 1.39 11.62
N ILE A 21 2.04 0.65 12.50
CA ILE A 21 2.30 -0.79 12.33
C ILE A 21 1.84 -1.50 13.59
N ASP A 22 0.88 -2.42 13.46
CA ASP A 22 0.22 -3.13 14.56
C ASP A 22 -0.35 -2.22 15.66
N GLY A 23 -0.74 -1.00 15.28
CA GLY A 23 -1.26 0.01 16.21
C GLY A 23 -0.18 0.96 16.77
N ASP A 24 1.11 0.63 16.62
CA ASP A 24 2.19 1.52 17.01
C ASP A 24 2.46 2.56 15.92
N SER A 25 2.41 3.85 16.28
CA SER A 25 2.88 4.92 15.40
C SER A 25 4.39 4.82 15.21
N LYS A 26 4.85 4.73 13.95
CA LYS A 26 6.27 4.69 13.59
C LYS A 26 6.81 6.04 13.12
N GLY A 27 5.92 7.01 12.87
CA GLY A 27 6.28 8.37 12.48
C GLY A 27 5.46 8.88 11.29
N THR A 28 5.87 10.05 10.79
CA THR A 28 5.28 10.69 9.61
C THR A 28 6.27 10.58 8.45
N LEU A 29 5.75 10.21 7.28
CA LEU A 29 6.49 10.02 6.04
C LEU A 29 5.97 11.02 4.99
N LYS A 30 6.84 11.80 4.37
CA LYS A 30 6.42 12.73 3.30
C LYS A 30 6.22 11.98 1.98
N ALA A 31 5.49 12.61 1.06
CA ALA A 31 5.28 12.07 -0.28
C ALA A 31 6.62 11.76 -0.98
N GLY A 32 6.79 10.52 -1.43
CA GLY A 32 7.98 10.04 -2.13
C GLY A 32 9.16 9.65 -1.24
N GLU A 33 9.13 9.96 0.06
CA GLU A 33 10.19 9.55 0.99
C GLU A 33 10.14 8.05 1.30
N LEU A 34 11.29 7.47 1.64
CA LEU A 34 11.43 6.07 2.02
C LEU A 34 11.69 5.96 3.53
N MET A 35 10.78 5.32 4.25
CA MET A 35 10.96 5.03 5.67
C MET A 35 11.42 3.59 5.87
N PRO A 36 12.65 3.35 6.37
CA PRO A 36 13.07 2.01 6.76
C PRO A 36 12.44 1.63 8.10
N VAL A 37 11.82 0.46 8.16
CA VAL A 37 11.25 -0.13 9.38
C VAL A 37 11.87 -1.50 9.62
N LEU A 38 12.32 -1.74 10.85
CA LEU A 38 12.83 -3.04 11.27
C LEU A 38 11.68 -3.89 11.82
N LEU A 39 11.40 -5.01 11.15
CA LEU A 39 10.39 -5.99 11.55
C LEU A 39 11.05 -7.33 11.89
N GLY A 40 10.46 -8.04 12.85
CA GLY A 40 10.83 -9.43 13.15
C GLY A 40 10.14 -10.42 12.22
N ALA A 41 10.32 -11.73 12.45
CA ALA A 41 9.45 -12.73 11.82
C ALA A 41 8.03 -12.61 12.37
N GLY A 42 7.03 -12.56 11.50
CA GLY A 42 5.63 -12.44 11.89
C GLY A 42 4.78 -11.73 10.84
N THR A 43 3.52 -11.51 11.19
CA THR A 43 2.54 -10.82 10.36
C THR A 43 2.26 -9.46 10.97
N PHE A 44 2.46 -8.39 10.19
CA PHE A 44 2.33 -7.00 10.64
C PHE A 44 1.26 -6.29 9.81
N LYS A 45 0.33 -5.59 10.47
CA LYS A 45 -0.64 -4.71 9.81
C LYS A 45 -0.05 -3.32 9.66
N ILE A 46 0.13 -2.88 8.41
CA ILE A 46 0.65 -1.58 8.06
C ILE A 46 -0.50 -0.68 7.63
N THR A 47 -0.71 0.40 8.37
CA THR A 47 -1.73 1.41 8.10
C THR A 47 -1.05 2.73 7.76
N ALA A 48 -1.32 3.26 6.57
CA ALA A 48 -0.94 4.61 6.17
C ALA A 48 -2.14 5.53 6.35
N LYS A 49 -2.05 6.40 7.36
CA LYS A 49 -3.06 7.41 7.65
C LYS A 49 -2.60 8.74 7.03
N PRO A 50 -3.26 9.25 5.98
CA PRO A 50 -2.86 10.51 5.38
C PRO A 50 -3.02 11.66 6.39
N VAL A 51 -2.11 12.63 6.32
CA VAL A 51 -2.21 13.86 7.11
C VAL A 51 -3.28 14.78 6.52
N SER A 52 -3.39 14.81 5.19
CA SER A 52 -4.48 15.51 4.51
C SER A 52 -5.79 14.71 4.58
N LYS A 53 -6.91 15.41 4.73
CA LYS A 53 -8.27 14.85 4.63
C LYS A 53 -8.68 14.55 3.18
N ASP A 54 -7.87 14.97 2.21
CA ASP A 54 -8.09 14.74 0.78
C ASP A 54 -7.78 13.31 0.34
N PHE A 55 -7.33 12.44 1.25
CA PHE A 55 -6.96 11.05 0.96
C PHE A 55 -7.61 10.09 1.95
N ASN A 56 -7.89 8.87 1.48
CA ASN A 56 -8.42 7.80 2.32
C ASN A 56 -7.31 7.10 3.10
N VAL A 57 -7.63 6.60 4.30
CA VAL A 57 -6.73 5.73 5.06
C VAL A 57 -6.51 4.43 4.30
N PHE A 58 -5.26 4.03 4.11
CA PHE A 58 -4.90 2.76 3.50
C PHE A 58 -4.38 1.78 4.55
N SER A 59 -4.71 0.50 4.42
CA SER A 59 -4.18 -0.55 5.30
C SER A 59 -3.89 -1.81 4.50
N THR A 60 -2.74 -2.42 4.75
CA THR A 60 -2.33 -3.70 4.19
C THR A 60 -1.66 -4.57 5.26
N THR A 61 -1.60 -5.87 5.04
CA THR A 61 -0.91 -6.80 5.92
C THR A 61 0.36 -7.28 5.23
N TYR A 62 1.47 -7.28 5.96
CA TYR A 62 2.76 -7.73 5.47
C TYR A 62 3.27 -8.89 6.31
N GLU A 63 3.61 -9.99 5.66
CA GLU A 63 4.13 -11.19 6.33
C GLU A 63 5.64 -11.32 6.11
N VAL A 64 6.39 -11.39 7.20
CA VAL A 64 7.82 -11.66 7.22
C VAL A 64 8.04 -13.11 7.64
N THR A 65 8.30 -13.96 6.66
CA THR A 65 8.68 -15.36 6.91
C THR A 65 10.18 -15.49 7.18
N LYS A 66 10.59 -16.61 7.79
CA LYS A 66 12.01 -16.91 8.03
C LYS A 66 12.86 -16.96 6.75
N GLU A 67 12.24 -17.21 5.60
CA GLU A 67 12.89 -17.26 4.30
C GLU A 67 13.17 -15.87 3.71
N ASN A 68 12.40 -14.86 4.13
CA ASN A 68 12.48 -13.49 3.62
C ASN A 68 13.07 -12.52 4.64
N ILE A 69 13.27 -12.92 5.90
CA ILE A 69 13.75 -12.06 6.99
C ILE A 69 15.15 -11.46 6.77
N ASN A 70 15.96 -12.08 5.91
CA ASN A 70 17.30 -11.59 5.55
C ASN A 70 17.31 -10.82 4.23
N LYS A 71 16.15 -10.58 3.61
CA LYS A 71 16.01 -9.79 2.38
C LYS A 71 15.57 -8.38 2.72
N GLU A 72 16.00 -7.41 1.92
CA GLU A 72 15.41 -6.08 1.93
C GLU A 72 14.21 -6.07 0.97
N ASN A 73 13.11 -5.41 1.37
CA ASN A 73 11.97 -5.22 0.49
C ASN A 73 11.44 -3.79 0.59
N GLN A 74 10.81 -3.33 -0.49
CA GLN A 74 10.17 -2.03 -0.56
C GLN A 74 8.70 -2.23 -0.90
N ILE A 75 7.84 -1.50 -0.18
CA ILE A 75 6.42 -1.40 -0.51
C ILE A 75 6.06 0.06 -0.80
N SER A 76 5.30 0.26 -1.86
CA SER A 76 4.71 1.56 -2.18
C SER A 76 3.23 1.52 -1.86
N LEU A 77 2.83 2.36 -0.90
CA LEU A 77 1.44 2.52 -0.48
C LEU A 77 0.84 3.69 -1.27
N GLU A 78 0.03 3.35 -2.26
CA GLU A 78 -0.69 4.31 -3.09
C GLU A 78 -2.02 4.66 -2.42
N LEU A 79 -2.11 5.84 -1.81
CA LEU A 79 -3.36 6.31 -1.21
C LEU A 79 -4.24 6.93 -2.29
N THR A 80 -5.53 6.61 -2.27
CA THR A 80 -6.52 7.19 -3.16
C THR A 80 -7.09 8.47 -2.56
N PRO A 81 -7.38 9.49 -3.39
CA PRO A 81 -8.05 10.69 -2.91
C PRO A 81 -9.40 10.35 -2.27
N ALA A 82 -9.70 10.96 -1.12
CA ALA A 82 -11.03 11.02 -0.56
C ALA A 82 -11.86 11.85 -1.55
N LYS A 83 -12.89 11.25 -2.16
CA LYS A 83 -13.76 11.98 -3.08
C LYS A 83 -14.40 13.16 -2.35
N SER A 84 -14.01 14.38 -2.70
CA SER A 84 -14.77 15.59 -2.38
C SER A 84 -16.07 15.57 -3.18
N GLY A 85 -17.15 15.07 -2.59
CA GLY A 85 -18.52 15.21 -3.09
C GLY A 85 -18.80 14.51 -4.43
N GLY A 86 -19.36 13.31 -4.37
CA GLY A 86 -19.94 12.64 -5.53
C GLY A 86 -20.65 11.38 -5.08
N THR A 87 -21.97 11.40 -5.14
CA THR A 87 -22.90 10.30 -4.88
C THR A 87 -22.39 8.96 -5.43
N GLU A 88 -22.67 7.87 -4.70
CA GLU A 88 -22.18 6.50 -4.92
C GLU A 88 -22.47 5.88 -6.30
N GLU A 89 -23.12 6.57 -7.24
CA GLU A 89 -23.64 5.97 -8.48
C GLU A 89 -22.71 6.01 -9.71
N GLU A 90 -21.63 6.79 -9.74
CA GLU A 90 -20.86 6.98 -11.00
C GLU A 90 -19.58 6.15 -11.16
N SER A 91 -19.23 5.27 -10.21
CA SER A 91 -17.93 4.56 -10.25
C SER A 91 -17.96 3.24 -11.04
N GLU A 92 -19.13 2.60 -11.17
CA GLU A 92 -19.24 1.31 -11.87
C GLU A 92 -19.20 1.43 -13.40
N SER A 93 -19.60 2.58 -13.94
CA SER A 93 -19.76 2.77 -15.39
C SER A 93 -18.41 2.96 -16.13
N TRP A 94 -17.38 3.52 -15.49
CA TRP A 94 -16.06 3.70 -16.12
C TRP A 94 -15.21 2.42 -16.12
N PHE A 95 -15.30 1.60 -15.07
CA PHE A 95 -14.51 0.37 -14.97
C PHE A 95 -15.00 -0.68 -15.97
N MET A 96 -16.32 -0.83 -16.14
CA MET A 96 -16.90 -1.77 -17.11
C MET A 96 -16.60 -1.40 -18.58
N LYS A 97 -16.50 -0.10 -18.91
CA LYS A 97 -16.13 0.34 -20.27
C LYS A 97 -14.71 -0.05 -20.68
N LYS A 98 -13.76 -0.13 -19.74
CA LYS A 98 -12.38 -0.55 -20.03
C LYS A 98 -12.27 -2.05 -20.32
N ILE A 99 -13.08 -2.87 -19.66
CA ILE A 99 -13.03 -4.33 -19.81
C ILE A 99 -13.57 -4.76 -21.19
N ASN A 100 -14.69 -4.20 -21.65
CA ASN A 100 -15.27 -4.59 -22.95
C ASN A 100 -14.36 -4.26 -24.15
N ASN A 101 -13.58 -3.18 -24.09
CA ASN A 101 -12.68 -2.79 -25.18
C ASN A 101 -11.42 -3.68 -25.29
N ILE A 102 -11.05 -4.38 -24.21
CA ILE A 102 -9.91 -5.31 -24.20
C ILE A 102 -10.31 -6.68 -24.76
N ILE A 103 -11.55 -7.11 -24.51
CA ILE A 103 -12.03 -8.43 -24.95
C ILE A 103 -12.26 -8.47 -26.47
N GLU A 104 -12.78 -7.40 -27.08
CA GLU A 104 -12.99 -7.37 -28.53
C GLU A 104 -11.67 -7.40 -29.34
N LYS A 105 -10.60 -6.77 -28.83
CA LYS A 105 -9.31 -6.74 -29.55
C LYS A 105 -8.58 -8.07 -29.62
N ARG A 106 -8.92 -9.07 -28.78
CA ARG A 106 -8.28 -10.39 -28.78
C ARG A 106 -8.96 -11.43 -29.67
N LYS A 107 -10.08 -11.12 -30.32
CA LYS A 107 -10.80 -12.08 -31.19
C LYS A 107 -10.47 -11.97 -32.69
N LEU A 108 -9.60 -11.04 -33.10
CA LEU A 108 -9.38 -10.72 -34.52
C LEU A 108 -7.97 -11.00 -35.06
N THR A 109 -7.27 -11.99 -34.50
CA THR A 109 -6.08 -12.57 -35.13
C THR A 109 -6.33 -14.05 -35.37
N TRP A 110 -6.84 -14.34 -36.56
CA TRP A 110 -6.67 -15.60 -37.29
C TRP A 110 -5.43 -15.48 -38.16
#